data_AF-A0A2A4N2C6-F1
#
_entry.id   AF-A0A2A4N2C6-F1
#
_cell.length_a   1.000
_cell.length_b   1.000
_cell.length_c   1.000
_cell.angle_alpha   90.00
_cell.angle_beta   90.00
_cell.angle_gamma   90.00
#
_symmetry.space_group_name_H-M   'P 1'
#
loop_
_entity.id
_entity.type
_entity.pdbx_description
1 polymer ?
#
loop_
_entity_poly.entity_id
_entity_poly.type
_entity_poly.pdbx_seq_one_letter_code
_entity_poly.pdbx_strand_id
1 'polypeptide(L)'
;MNKPLFINWQDEFIQGEQLIDEQHRAVLATINSFHYFLQQGLGIEALMPTVNILVSYLKFHMKTEEGILRGAHYPELASYIAMNNESTDEFMAVCQLAIDEQSPDGLLLFLKEWWQSHLEMHEKTTPYIVNYTGQYCRLD
;
A
#
# COMPACT_ATOMS: atom_id res chain seq x y z
N MET A 1 27.46 -4.21 -5.93
CA MET A 1 27.02 -4.28 -4.52
C MET A 1 25.56 -4.66 -4.53
N ASN A 2 25.16 -5.67 -3.75
CA ASN A 2 23.75 -6.05 -3.64
C ASN A 2 23.05 -4.95 -2.84
N LYS A 3 22.14 -4.20 -3.46
CA LYS A 3 21.33 -3.20 -2.76
C LYS A 3 20.08 -3.93 -2.23
N PRO A 4 19.95 -4.15 -0.91
CA PRO A 4 18.84 -4.90 -0.38
C PRO A 4 17.52 -4.15 -0.61
N LEU A 5 16.44 -4.90 -0.80
CA LEU A 5 15.09 -4.33 -0.79
C LEU A 5 14.84 -3.63 0.55
N PHE A 6 14.07 -2.55 0.53
CA PHE A 6 13.64 -1.86 1.74
C PHE A 6 12.69 -2.73 2.56
N ILE A 7 11.73 -3.35 1.88
CA ILE A 7 10.81 -4.34 2.45
C ILE A 7 10.88 -5.59 1.57
N ASN A 8 11.32 -6.70 2.16
CA ASN A 8 11.33 -7.99 1.48
C ASN A 8 9.96 -8.64 1.62
N TRP A 9 9.42 -9.18 0.52
CA TRP A 9 8.21 -10.02 0.58
C TRP A 9 8.44 -11.22 1.49
N GLN A 10 7.43 -11.59 2.28
CA GLN A 10 7.45 -12.76 3.15
C GLN A 10 6.13 -13.52 3.00
N ASP A 11 6.11 -14.82 3.29
CA ASP A 11 4.92 -15.65 3.11
C ASP A 11 3.79 -15.23 4.07
N GLU A 12 4.13 -14.61 5.19
CA GLU A 12 3.22 -14.03 6.17
C GLU A 12 2.38 -12.87 5.60
N PHE A 13 2.75 -12.31 4.44
CA PHE A 13 1.99 -11.23 3.79
C PHE A 13 0.83 -11.75 2.92
N ILE A 14 0.75 -13.07 2.72
CA ILE A 14 -0.27 -13.73 1.90
C ILE A 14 -1.61 -13.72 2.63
N GLN A 15 -2.63 -13.13 1.99
CA GLN A 15 -4.00 -13.09 2.49
C GLN A 15 -4.85 -14.25 1.97
N GLY A 16 -4.42 -14.91 0.88
CA GLY A 16 -5.14 -16.05 0.29
C GLY A 16 -6.19 -15.67 -0.74
N GLU A 17 -6.38 -14.37 -1.01
CA GLU A 17 -7.08 -13.86 -2.19
C GLU A 17 -6.05 -13.34 -3.20
N GLN A 18 -5.95 -14.02 -4.35
CA GLN A 18 -4.89 -13.80 -5.33
C GLN A 18 -4.86 -12.35 -5.83
N LEU A 19 -6.02 -11.71 -6.02
CA LEU A 19 -6.08 -10.31 -6.45
C LEU A 19 -5.41 -9.38 -5.43
N ILE A 20 -5.66 -9.61 -4.14
CA ILE A 20 -5.10 -8.82 -3.04
C ILE A 20 -3.60 -9.08 -2.90
N ASP A 21 -3.17 -10.34 -2.98
CA ASP A 21 -1.75 -10.70 -2.91
C ASP A 21 -0.92 -10.08 -4.03
N GLU A 22 -1.44 -10.05 -5.26
CA GLU A 22 -0.78 -9.38 -6.39
C GLU A 22 -0.71 -7.86 -6.21
N GLN A 23 -1.77 -7.25 -5.69
CA GLN A 23 -1.75 -5.82 -5.36
C GLN A 23 -0.75 -5.50 -4.25
N HIS A 24 -0.66 -6.33 -3.19
CA HIS A 24 0.35 -6.20 -2.15
C HIS A 24 1.78 -6.28 -2.72
N ARG A 25 2.05 -7.25 -3.62
CA ARG A 25 3.36 -7.36 -4.29
C ARG A 25 3.71 -6.10 -5.06
N ALA A 26 2.75 -5.53 -5.79
CA ALA A 26 2.96 -4.32 -6.56
C ALA A 26 3.14 -3.05 -5.70
N VAL A 27 2.46 -2.96 -4.55
CA VAL A 27 2.72 -1.91 -3.54
C VAL A 27 4.18 -2.00 -3.08
N LEU A 28 4.63 -3.17 -2.62
CA LEU A 28 6.01 -3.34 -2.15
C LEU A 28 7.05 -3.14 -3.26
N ALA A 29 6.76 -3.57 -4.49
CA ALA A 29 7.64 -3.31 -5.64
C ALA A 29 7.81 -1.81 -5.90
N THR A 30 6.75 -1.02 -5.74
CA THR A 30 6.78 0.44 -5.92
C THR A 30 7.57 1.12 -4.80
N ILE A 31 7.36 0.72 -3.54
CA ILE A 31 8.13 1.20 -2.38
C ILE A 31 9.62 0.88 -2.55
N ASN A 32 9.94 -0.36 -2.95
CA ASN A 32 11.32 -0.78 -3.17
C ASN A 32 11.99 -0.05 -4.35
N SER A 33 11.22 0.27 -5.40
CA SER A 33 11.72 1.08 -6.53
C SER A 33 12.06 2.50 -6.09
N PHE A 34 11.18 3.12 -5.29
CA PHE A 34 11.45 4.43 -4.69
C PHE A 34 12.74 4.41 -3.84
N HIS A 35 12.88 3.44 -2.95
CA HIS A 35 14.09 3.25 -2.15
C HIS A 35 15.36 3.05 -3.01
N TYR A 36 15.27 2.21 -4.05
CA TYR A 36 16.40 1.96 -4.94
C TYR A 36 16.91 3.25 -5.60
N PHE A 37 16.00 4.14 -6.03
CA PHE A 37 16.37 5.39 -6.68
C PHE A 37 16.97 6.41 -5.70
N LEU A 38 16.46 6.47 -4.46
CA LEU A 38 17.11 7.24 -3.39
C LEU A 38 18.55 6.76 -3.16
N GLN A 39 18.77 5.44 -3.15
CA GLN A 39 20.12 4.87 -3.06
C GLN A 39 21.01 5.14 -4.28
N GLN A 40 20.47 5.63 -5.41
CA GLN A 40 21.29 6.14 -6.53
C GLN A 40 21.68 7.61 -6.37
N GLY A 41 21.23 8.28 -5.31
CA GLY A 41 21.44 9.70 -5.09
C GLY A 41 20.45 10.60 -5.82
N LEU A 42 19.33 10.05 -6.33
CA LEU A 42 18.25 10.89 -6.84
C LEU A 42 17.52 11.54 -5.67
N GLY A 43 17.37 12.86 -5.74
CA GLY A 43 16.63 13.63 -4.74
C GLY A 43 15.13 13.39 -4.83
N ILE A 44 14.42 13.68 -3.74
CA ILE A 44 12.97 13.46 -3.60
C ILE A 44 12.15 14.11 -4.73
N GLU A 45 12.48 15.34 -5.12
CA GLU A 45 11.77 16.06 -6.19
C GLU A 45 11.82 15.31 -7.53
N ALA A 46 12.97 14.70 -7.86
CA ALA A 46 13.13 13.92 -9.09
C ALA A 46 12.33 12.62 -9.06
N LEU A 47 11.95 12.15 -7.88
CA LEU A 47 11.20 10.91 -7.65
C LEU A 47 9.71 11.14 -7.40
N MET A 48 9.22 12.38 -7.49
CA MET A 48 7.80 12.67 -7.38
C MET A 48 6.91 11.88 -8.34
N PRO A 49 7.33 11.54 -9.59
CA PRO A 49 6.56 10.63 -10.42
C PRO A 49 6.39 9.24 -9.78
N THR A 50 7.41 8.69 -9.11
CA THR A 50 7.32 7.41 -8.39
C THR A 50 6.42 7.51 -7.17
N VAL A 51 6.50 8.61 -6.42
CA VAL A 51 5.61 8.89 -5.28
C VAL A 51 4.15 8.97 -5.74
N ASN A 52 3.88 9.67 -6.84
CA ASN A 52 2.53 9.77 -7.40
C ASN A 52 1.97 8.41 -7.84
N ILE A 53 2.79 7.56 -8.47
CA ILE A 53 2.41 6.18 -8.81
C ILE A 53 2.05 5.40 -7.54
N LEU A 54 2.85 5.52 -6.48
CA LEU A 54 2.60 4.86 -5.21
C LEU A 54 1.26 5.30 -4.60
N VAL A 55 0.99 6.61 -4.51
CA VAL A 55 -0.30 7.14 -4.02
C VAL A 55 -1.48 6.59 -4.84
N SER A 56 -1.38 6.63 -6.17
CA SER A 56 -2.43 6.12 -7.06
C SER A 56 -2.66 4.63 -6.86
N TYR A 57 -1.59 3.86 -6.69
CA TYR A 57 -1.68 2.41 -6.51
C TYR A 57 -2.26 2.02 -5.15
N LEU A 58 -1.86 2.71 -4.08
CA LEU A 58 -2.46 2.56 -2.75
C LEU A 58 -3.97 2.85 -2.78
N LYS A 59 -4.39 3.95 -3.41
CA LYS A 59 -5.82 4.29 -3.56
C LYS A 59 -6.57 3.22 -4.34
N PHE A 60 -6.01 2.72 -5.43
CA PHE A 60 -6.60 1.66 -6.23
C PHE A 60 -6.76 0.35 -5.44
N HIS A 61 -5.72 -0.03 -4.70
CA HIS A 61 -5.73 -1.20 -3.84
C HIS A 61 -6.79 -1.11 -2.74
N MET A 62 -6.81 -0.01 -1.98
CA MET A 62 -7.81 0.24 -0.94
C MET A 62 -9.25 0.24 -1.48
N LYS A 63 -9.47 0.72 -2.72
CA LYS A 63 -10.79 0.64 -3.38
C LYS A 63 -11.17 -0.78 -3.80
N THR A 64 -10.19 -1.60 -4.15
CA THR A 64 -10.43 -3.03 -4.43
C THR A 64 -10.91 -3.75 -3.18
N GLU A 65 -10.18 -3.59 -2.07
CA GLU A 65 -10.57 -4.14 -0.77
C GLU A 65 -11.93 -3.60 -0.30
N GLU A 66 -12.18 -2.29 -0.41
CA GLU A 66 -13.48 -1.70 -0.07
C GLU A 66 -14.64 -2.35 -0.84
N GLY A 67 -14.46 -2.59 -2.14
CA GLY A 67 -15.45 -3.26 -2.97
C GLY A 67 -15.76 -4.67 -2.50
N ILE A 68 -14.71 -5.45 -2.18
CA ILE A 68 -14.83 -6.82 -1.67
C ILE A 68 -15.52 -6.81 -0.29
N LEU A 69 -15.03 -6.01 0.65
CA LEU A 69 -15.57 -5.91 2.01
C LEU A 69 -17.03 -5.44 2.02
N ARG A 70 -17.40 -4.52 1.12
CA ARG A 70 -18.78 -4.08 0.92
C ARG A 70 -19.67 -5.22 0.44
N GLY A 71 -19.21 -5.98 -0.55
CA GLY A 71 -19.92 -7.14 -1.07
C GLY A 71 -20.04 -8.29 -0.05
N ALA A 72 -19.06 -8.40 0.85
CA ALA A 72 -19.05 -9.37 1.95
C ALA A 72 -19.81 -8.90 3.20
N HIS A 73 -20.47 -7.73 3.17
CA HIS A 73 -21.18 -7.15 4.31
C HIS A 73 -20.32 -7.00 5.58
N TYR A 74 -19.05 -6.58 5.41
CA TYR A 74 -18.13 -6.37 6.54
C TYR A 74 -18.71 -5.34 7.54
N PRO A 75 -18.88 -5.70 8.83
CA PRO A 75 -19.55 -4.85 9.81
C PRO A 75 -18.87 -3.49 10.05
N GLU A 76 -17.55 -3.44 9.97
CA GLU A 76 -16.74 -2.25 10.27
C GLU A 76 -16.31 -1.48 9.01
N LEU A 77 -17.03 -1.63 7.88
CA LEU A 77 -16.67 -1.01 6.60
C LEU A 77 -16.49 0.51 6.69
N ALA A 78 -17.32 1.20 7.48
CA ALA A 78 -17.19 2.65 7.64
C ALA A 78 -15.86 3.05 8.31
N SER A 79 -15.44 2.27 9.32
CA SER A 79 -14.17 2.48 10.02
C SER A 79 -12.98 2.21 9.09
N TYR A 80 -13.07 1.13 8.30
CA TYR A 80 -12.07 0.78 7.29
C TYR A 80 -11.88 1.92 6.27
N ILE A 81 -12.98 2.46 5.71
CA ILE A 81 -12.93 3.58 4.75
C ILE A 81 -12.33 4.84 5.39
N ALA A 82 -12.70 5.16 6.64
CA ALA A 82 -12.21 6.35 7.33
C ALA A 82 -10.69 6.30 7.53
N MET A 83 -10.16 5.18 8.02
CA MET A 83 -8.72 4.98 8.24
C MET A 83 -7.92 4.97 6.93
N ASN A 84 -8.49 4.45 5.82
CA ASN A 84 -7.84 4.53 4.51
C ASN A 84 -7.74 5.98 3.98
N ASN A 85 -8.77 6.80 4.22
CA ASN A 85 -8.73 8.22 3.88
C ASN A 85 -7.71 8.96 4.76
N GLU A 86 -7.69 8.69 6.07
CA GLU A 86 -6.71 9.26 7.00
C GLU A 86 -5.27 8.91 6.61
N SER A 87 -5.01 7.63 6.30
CA SER A 87 -3.70 7.16 5.81
C SER A 87 -3.27 7.86 4.52
N THR A 88 -4.23 8.12 3.63
CA THR A 88 -3.98 8.86 2.39
C THR A 88 -3.60 10.31 2.67
N ASP A 89 -4.33 10.98 3.56
CA ASP A 89 -4.08 12.38 3.92
C ASP A 89 -2.73 12.53 4.63
N GLU A 90 -2.41 11.62 5.55
CA GLU A 90 -1.11 11.56 6.22
C GLU A 90 0.01 11.32 5.22
N PHE A 91 -0.15 10.38 4.28
CA PHE A 91 0.86 10.13 3.25
C PHE A 91 1.15 11.37 2.41
N MET A 92 0.12 12.13 2.03
CA MET A 92 0.29 13.38 1.29
C MET A 92 1.01 14.45 2.11
N ALA A 93 0.71 14.54 3.42
CA ALA A 93 1.38 15.47 4.32
C ALA A 93 2.88 15.12 4.49
N VAL A 94 3.20 13.84 4.70
CA VAL A 94 4.59 13.37 4.81
C VAL A 94 5.34 13.53 3.48
N CYS A 95 4.68 13.32 2.34
CA CYS A 95 5.25 13.62 1.02
C CYS A 95 5.63 15.10 0.90
N GLN A 96 4.73 16.02 1.29
CA GLN A 96 5.01 17.44 1.24
C GLN A 96 6.18 17.83 2.15
N LEU A 97 6.20 17.30 3.38
CA LEU A 97 7.30 17.53 4.31
C LEU A 97 8.63 17.03 3.75
N ALA A 98 8.65 15.86 3.12
CA ALA A 98 9.85 15.29 2.51
C ALA A 98 10.41 16.18 1.39
N ILE A 99 9.53 16.84 0.61
CA ILE A 99 9.92 17.82 -0.41
C ILE A 99 10.48 19.08 0.26
N ASP A 100 9.76 19.64 1.23
CA ASP A 100 10.12 20.91 1.88
C ASP A 100 11.47 20.81 2.61
N GLU A 101 11.74 19.68 3.25
CA GLU A 101 13.00 19.39 3.97
C GLU A 101 14.09 18.79 3.07
N GLN A 102 13.77 18.50 1.81
CA GLN A 102 14.62 17.72 0.89
C GLN A 102 15.13 16.40 1.51
N SER A 103 14.31 15.78 2.35
CA SER A 103 14.66 14.60 3.15
C SER A 103 13.62 13.48 2.95
N PRO A 104 14.01 12.34 2.37
CA PRO A 104 13.09 11.23 2.12
C PRO A 104 12.89 10.32 3.34
N ASP A 105 13.64 10.51 4.42
CA ASP A 105 13.72 9.54 5.53
C ASP A 105 12.38 9.38 6.24
N GLY A 106 11.69 10.49 6.51
CA GLY A 106 10.35 10.47 7.10
C GLY A 106 9.33 9.75 6.21
N LEU A 107 9.45 9.91 4.89
CA LEU A 107 8.58 9.23 3.93
C LEU A 107 8.81 7.73 3.89
N LEU A 108 10.07 7.28 3.90
CA LEU A 108 10.41 5.86 3.98
C LEU A 108 9.95 5.22 5.29
N LEU A 109 10.11 5.93 6.41
CA LEU A 109 9.62 5.48 7.71
C LEU A 109 8.09 5.31 7.69
N PHE A 110 7.38 6.34 7.24
CA PHE A 110 5.92 6.29 7.08
C PHE A 110 5.47 5.10 6.23
N LEU A 111 6.10 4.88 5.06
CA LEU A 111 5.72 3.77 4.18
C LEU A 111 5.90 2.38 4.83
N LYS A 112 6.93 2.24 5.67
CA LYS A 112 7.17 1.01 6.42
C LYS A 112 6.11 0.81 7.52
N GLU A 113 5.82 1.85 8.28
CA GLU A 113 4.83 1.83 9.36
C GLU A 113 3.41 1.62 8.81
N TRP A 114 3.08 2.31 7.73
CA TRP A 114 1.84 2.11 6.99
C TRP A 114 1.69 0.65 6.52
N TRP A 115 2.73 0.05 5.94
CA TRP A 115 2.69 -1.35 5.51
C TRP A 115 2.43 -2.31 6.69
N GLN A 116 3.05 -2.06 7.84
CA GLN A 116 2.84 -2.87 9.05
C GLN A 116 1.41 -2.74 9.56
N SER A 117 0.91 -1.51 9.70
CA SER A 117 -0.47 -1.23 10.12
C SER A 117 -1.50 -1.85 9.14
N HIS A 118 -1.20 -1.79 7.84
CA HIS A 118 -2.03 -2.41 6.80
C HIS A 118 -2.12 -3.92 6.97
N LEU A 119 -1.00 -4.61 7.25
CA LEU A 119 -1.00 -6.04 7.54
C LEU A 119 -1.72 -6.39 8.85
N GLU A 120 -1.61 -5.57 9.90
CA GLU A 120 -2.35 -5.79 11.15
C GLU A 120 -3.87 -5.68 10.92
N MET A 121 -4.30 -4.75 10.07
CA MET A 121 -5.70 -4.62 9.68
C MET A 121 -6.24 -5.90 9.01
N HIS A 122 -5.38 -6.60 8.25
CA HIS A 122 -5.72 -7.85 7.57
C HIS A 122 -6.11 -8.98 8.53
N GLU A 123 -5.73 -8.93 9.81
CA GLU A 123 -6.23 -9.88 10.81
C GLU A 123 -7.77 -9.90 10.90
N LYS A 124 -8.41 -8.74 10.65
CA LYS A 124 -9.88 -8.58 10.73
C LYS A 124 -10.56 -8.70 9.37
N THR A 125 -9.94 -8.18 8.31
CA THR A 125 -10.57 -8.08 6.98
C THR A 125 -10.41 -9.37 6.16
N THR A 126 -9.30 -10.10 6.30
CA THR A 126 -9.01 -11.30 5.51
C THR A 126 -10.10 -12.36 5.56
N PRO A 127 -10.74 -12.70 6.70
CA PRO A 127 -11.86 -13.64 6.74
C PRO A 127 -13.04 -13.25 5.83
N TYR A 128 -13.25 -11.96 5.55
CA TYR A 128 -14.30 -11.48 4.66
C TYR A 128 -13.82 -11.41 3.21
N ILE A 129 -12.54 -11.06 3.00
CA ILE A 129 -11.93 -10.99 1.68
C ILE A 129 -11.93 -12.37 1.03
N VAL A 130 -11.43 -13.40 1.71
CA VAL A 130 -11.27 -14.75 1.12
C VAL A 130 -12.60 -15.49 0.90
N ASN A 131 -13.65 -15.10 1.63
CA ASN A 131 -14.97 -15.72 1.53
C ASN A 131 -15.89 -14.99 0.55
N TYR A 132 -15.44 -13.90 -0.06
CA TYR A 132 -16.23 -13.18 -1.06
C TYR A 132 -16.34 -14.00 -2.35
N THR A 133 -17.57 -14.31 -2.74
CA THR A 133 -17.88 -15.13 -3.92
C THR A 133 -18.33 -14.31 -5.13
N GLY A 134 -18.26 -12.97 -5.04
CA GLY A 134 -18.64 -12.11 -6.15
C GLY A 134 -17.72 -12.33 -7.35
N GLN A 135 -18.28 -12.24 -8.54
CA GLN A 135 -17.53 -12.42 -9.77
C GLN A 135 -16.60 -11.22 -9.99
N TYR A 136 -15.29 -11.47 -9.92
CA TYR A 136 -14.32 -10.64 -10.62
C TYR A 136 -14.58 -10.78 -12.13
N CYS A 137 -14.23 -9.77 -12.93
CA CYS A 137 -14.31 -9.87 -14.38
C CYS A 137 -13.35 -11.00 -14.84
N ARG A 138 -13.87 -12.21 -14.97
CA ARG A 138 -13.16 -13.39 -15.45
C ARG A 138 -13.38 -13.43 -16.96
N LEU A 139 -12.27 -13.56 -17.70
CA LEU A 139 -12.30 -13.81 -19.14
C LEU A 139 -12.26 -15.33 -19.36
N ASP A 140 -13.12 -16.07 -18.66
CA ASP A 140 -13.38 -17.49 -18.92
C ASP A 140 -14.48 -17.67 -19.98
#